data_AF-A0NK99-F1
#
_entry.id   AF-A0NK99-F1
#
_cell.length_a   1.000
_cell.length_b   1.000
_cell.length_c   1.000
_cell.angle_alpha   90.00
_cell.angle_beta   90.00
_cell.angle_gamma   90.00
#
_symmetry.space_group_name_H-M   'P 1'
#
loop_
_entity.id
_entity.type
_entity.pdbx_description
1 polymer ?
#
loop_
_entity_poly.entity_id
_entity_poly.type
_entity_poly.pdbx_seq_one_letter_code
_entity_poly.pdbx_strand_id
1 'polypeptide(L)'
;MGTEIDLNIKNLTISWGKIEIFDNYFWLFDNFIFQRKTNDNSFENQLALSTNLKNVKFRMDHLGWSLKETQAVFDSTLGNAQCKFDLVLNFNILKRVIQNADLNKLNNDYLRNKNYDYGFSDWLKNTIEQDPEYQALVNHYIDQLPNLTDSSNGAELNDNVLSSETDFHFGPEKELEINLEEFLRSLDPNIVLRIFCEKDSNSDLELNWFCYDLIANGWATEDEIKYIDPRFYRIEHNKLYGKLQRYAIVVDGVDDTIQGMDNWLKAKGIKVFRKDYIKMKRNNKFNCHYTAPTFIRNTIDHPENELNSFENEDLINSVNVMLHIIKINNSSC
;
A
#
# COMPACT_ATOMS: atom_id res chain seq x y z
N MET A 1 5.94 27.87 6.85
CA MET A 1 5.43 26.52 7.18
C MET A 1 4.92 25.93 5.88
N GLY A 2 5.35 24.72 5.53
CA GLY A 2 5.01 24.09 4.25
C GLY A 2 3.60 23.50 4.26
N THR A 3 3.04 23.26 3.07
CA THR A 3 1.78 22.53 2.91
C THR A 3 2.01 21.04 3.19
N GLU A 4 1.20 20.47 4.09
CA GLU A 4 1.28 19.08 4.54
C GLU A 4 0.14 18.25 3.92
N ILE A 5 0.38 16.94 3.79
CA ILE A 5 -0.59 15.95 3.33
C ILE A 5 -0.59 14.79 4.31
N ASP A 6 -1.77 14.45 4.83
CA ASP A 6 -1.90 13.46 5.90
C ASP A 6 -2.86 12.33 5.50
N LEU A 7 -2.48 11.10 5.82
CA LEU A 7 -3.37 9.94 5.83
C LEU A 7 -3.69 9.56 7.28
N ASN A 8 -4.96 9.74 7.65
CA ASN A 8 -5.41 9.59 9.03
C ASN A 8 -6.47 8.48 9.14
N ILE A 9 -6.31 7.60 10.13
CA ILE A 9 -7.40 6.75 10.60
C ILE A 9 -8.03 7.46 11.79
N LYS A 10 -9.27 7.93 11.65
CA LYS A 10 -9.90 8.85 12.60
C LYS A 10 -8.98 10.08 12.80
N ASN A 11 -8.28 10.14 13.93
CA ASN A 11 -7.39 11.24 14.31
C ASN A 11 -5.95 10.75 14.57
N LEU A 12 -5.59 9.58 14.04
CA LEU A 12 -4.24 9.05 14.08
C LEU A 12 -3.62 9.16 12.69
N THR A 13 -2.56 9.96 12.57
CA THR A 13 -1.77 10.04 11.34
C THR A 13 -0.87 8.82 11.22
N ILE A 14 -1.07 8.04 10.16
CA ILE A 14 -0.26 6.84 9.86
C ILE A 14 0.72 7.07 8.72
N SER A 15 0.52 8.12 7.93
CA SER A 15 1.45 8.60 6.91
C SER A 15 1.27 10.10 6.75
N TRP A 16 2.36 10.80 6.51
CA TRP A 16 2.37 12.22 6.21
C TRP A 16 3.42 12.52 5.15
N GLY A 17 3.24 13.61 4.42
CA GLY A 17 4.17 14.13 3.42
C GLY A 17 4.20 15.65 3.41
N LYS A 18 5.13 16.20 2.64
CA LYS A 18 5.27 17.65 2.45
C LYS A 18 5.48 17.96 0.99
N ILE A 19 4.70 18.93 0.49
CA ILE A 19 4.89 19.53 -0.84
C ILE A 19 4.94 18.47 -1.96
N GLU A 20 6.09 18.28 -2.61
CA GLU A 20 6.29 17.36 -3.75
C GLU A 20 6.66 15.92 -3.34
N ILE A 21 6.80 15.64 -2.04
CA ILE A 21 7.18 14.32 -1.52
C ILE A 21 6.02 13.76 -0.71
N PHE A 22 5.18 12.95 -1.36
CA PHE A 22 4.08 12.24 -0.73
C PHE A 22 3.70 10.96 -1.47
N ASP A 23 3.14 10.03 -0.72
CA ASP A 23 2.54 8.81 -1.27
C ASP A 23 1.12 9.08 -1.78
N ASN A 24 0.78 8.49 -2.92
CA ASN A 24 -0.56 8.62 -3.49
C ASN A 24 -1.50 7.53 -2.92
N TYR A 25 -2.56 7.97 -2.24
CA TYR A 25 -3.57 7.10 -1.64
C TYR A 25 -4.91 7.12 -2.37
N PHE A 26 -5.02 7.80 -3.52
CA PHE A 26 -6.27 7.96 -4.26
C PHE A 26 -6.97 6.64 -4.57
N TRP A 27 -6.17 5.60 -4.86
CA TRP A 27 -6.66 4.27 -5.20
C TRP A 27 -7.46 3.58 -4.07
N LEU A 28 -7.37 4.06 -2.84
CA LEU A 28 -8.13 3.57 -1.68
C LEU A 28 -9.58 4.09 -1.65
N PHE A 29 -9.92 5.08 -2.48
CA PHE A 29 -11.21 5.74 -2.46
C PHE A 29 -12.06 5.36 -3.68
N ASP A 30 -13.36 5.19 -3.46
CA ASP A 30 -14.37 4.97 -4.51
C ASP A 30 -15.29 6.18 -4.71
N ASN A 31 -15.23 7.16 -3.80
CA ASN A 31 -15.87 8.47 -3.92
C ASN A 31 -14.80 9.55 -4.00
N PHE A 32 -14.83 10.34 -5.08
CA PHE A 32 -13.84 11.37 -5.37
C PHE A 32 -14.27 12.77 -4.92
N ILE A 33 -15.38 12.88 -4.18
CA ILE A 33 -15.86 14.14 -3.62
C ILE A 33 -15.10 14.42 -2.32
N PHE A 34 -14.42 15.56 -2.27
CA PHE A 34 -13.82 16.07 -1.05
C PHE A 34 -14.89 16.42 -0.01
N GLN A 35 -14.69 15.94 1.21
CA GLN A 35 -15.58 16.15 2.33
C GLN A 35 -14.88 16.95 3.41
N ARG A 36 -15.63 17.80 4.10
CA ARG A 36 -15.12 18.54 5.24
C ARG A 36 -14.94 17.60 6.44
N LYS A 37 -13.74 17.57 6.99
CA LYS A 37 -13.30 16.71 8.11
C LYS A 37 -12.45 17.53 9.09
N THR A 38 -12.39 17.06 10.33
CA THR A 38 -11.52 17.65 11.34
C THR A 38 -10.23 16.85 11.42
N ASN A 39 -9.09 17.53 11.37
CA ASN A 39 -7.79 16.97 11.66
C ASN A 39 -7.31 17.55 13.01
N ASP A 40 -6.93 16.70 13.95
CA ASP A 40 -6.41 17.14 15.26
C ASP A 40 -5.06 17.89 15.12
N ASN A 41 -4.42 17.83 13.94
CA ASN A 41 -3.19 18.56 13.60
C ASN A 41 -3.41 20.06 13.31
N SER A 42 -4.32 20.73 14.02
CA SER A 42 -4.49 22.21 14.07
C SER A 42 -5.39 22.87 13.03
N PHE A 43 -6.09 22.10 12.18
CA PHE A 43 -7.00 22.68 11.18
C PHE A 43 -8.41 22.09 11.31
N GLU A 44 -9.31 22.88 11.91
CA GLU A 44 -10.73 22.57 11.86
C GLU A 44 -11.21 22.65 10.40
N ASN A 45 -11.99 21.64 9.98
CA ASN A 45 -12.84 21.71 8.79
C ASN A 45 -12.10 21.70 7.42
N GLN A 46 -11.00 20.94 7.32
CA GLN A 46 -10.26 20.69 6.07
C GLN A 46 -10.99 19.75 5.10
N LEU A 47 -10.68 19.85 3.82
CA LEU A 47 -11.21 18.97 2.78
C LEU A 47 -10.35 17.71 2.63
N ALA A 48 -10.98 16.54 2.73
CA ALA A 48 -10.34 15.24 2.59
C ALA A 48 -11.15 14.29 1.71
N LEU A 49 -10.47 13.38 1.03
CA LEU A 49 -11.12 12.16 0.54
C LEU A 49 -11.34 11.23 1.73
N SER A 50 -12.53 10.63 1.81
CA SER A 50 -12.94 9.89 3.00
C SER A 50 -13.72 8.63 2.65
N THR A 51 -13.42 7.55 3.35
CA THR A 51 -14.16 6.28 3.31
C THR A 51 -13.94 5.52 4.62
N ASN A 52 -14.65 4.41 4.85
CA ASN A 52 -14.46 3.60 6.06
C ASN A 52 -13.48 2.44 5.84
N LEU A 53 -12.87 1.94 6.92
CA LEU A 53 -11.88 0.87 6.82
C LEU A 53 -12.42 -0.43 6.24
N LYS A 54 -13.73 -0.71 6.35
CA LYS A 54 -14.37 -1.83 5.66
C LYS A 54 -14.23 -1.72 4.14
N ASN A 55 -14.47 -0.53 3.57
CA ASN A 55 -14.29 -0.29 2.15
C ASN A 55 -12.81 -0.29 1.75
N VAL A 56 -11.93 0.29 2.58
CA VAL A 56 -10.47 0.24 2.39
C VAL A 56 -10.00 -1.20 2.31
N LYS A 57 -10.34 -2.04 3.31
CA LYS A 57 -10.04 -3.47 3.35
C LYS A 57 -10.49 -4.16 2.07
N PHE A 58 -11.74 -3.92 1.67
CA PHE A 58 -12.30 -4.52 0.46
C PHE A 58 -11.48 -4.16 -0.78
N ARG A 59 -11.08 -2.89 -0.93
CA ARG A 59 -10.25 -2.48 -2.08
C ARG A 59 -8.85 -3.10 -2.01
N MET A 60 -8.20 -3.07 -0.85
CA MET A 60 -6.87 -3.67 -0.67
C MET A 60 -6.87 -5.17 -1.00
N ASP A 61 -7.88 -5.92 -0.53
CA ASP A 61 -8.04 -7.36 -0.82
C ASP A 61 -8.20 -7.68 -2.32
N HIS A 62 -8.56 -6.69 -3.13
CA HIS A 62 -8.87 -6.83 -4.55
C HIS A 62 -7.90 -6.11 -5.48
N LEU A 63 -6.98 -5.32 -4.93
CA LEU A 63 -6.01 -4.49 -5.65
C LEU A 63 -4.59 -4.77 -5.12
N GLY A 64 -4.20 -6.04 -5.00
CA GLY A 64 -2.82 -6.44 -4.72
C GLY A 64 -2.32 -6.22 -3.28
N TRP A 65 -3.20 -5.93 -2.33
CA TRP A 65 -2.89 -5.71 -0.91
C TRP A 65 -3.73 -6.59 0.01
N SER A 66 -4.01 -7.83 -0.39
CA SER A 66 -4.53 -8.82 0.57
C SER A 66 -3.58 -8.96 1.77
N LEU A 67 -4.06 -9.48 2.90
CA LEU A 67 -3.20 -9.67 4.07
C LEU A 67 -1.95 -10.50 3.74
N LYS A 68 -2.09 -11.50 2.87
CA LYS A 68 -0.98 -12.34 2.41
C LYS A 68 0.02 -11.55 1.57
N GLU A 69 -0.44 -10.73 0.64
CA GLU A 69 0.44 -9.88 -0.18
C GLU A 69 1.14 -8.84 0.69
N THR A 70 0.43 -8.26 1.66
CA THR A 70 0.98 -7.32 2.63
C THR A 70 2.09 -7.93 3.47
N GLN A 71 1.89 -9.17 3.95
CA GLN A 71 2.93 -9.91 4.65
C GLN A 71 4.15 -10.14 3.74
N ALA A 72 3.94 -10.49 2.47
CA ALA A 72 5.05 -10.67 1.54
C ALA A 72 5.85 -9.38 1.28
N VAL A 73 5.17 -8.22 1.20
CA VAL A 73 5.84 -6.91 1.11
C VAL A 73 6.62 -6.64 2.39
N PHE A 74 6.03 -6.85 3.58
CA PHE A 74 6.73 -6.71 4.85
C PHE A 74 7.98 -7.60 4.93
N ASP A 75 7.85 -8.90 4.62
CA ASP A 75 8.95 -9.87 4.70
C ASP A 75 10.07 -9.51 3.72
N SER A 76 9.73 -9.02 2.52
CA SER A 76 10.71 -8.52 1.56
C SER A 76 11.43 -7.26 2.05
N THR A 77 10.71 -6.30 2.63
CA THR A 77 11.30 -5.07 3.18
C THR A 77 12.19 -5.38 4.38
N LEU A 78 11.75 -6.28 5.26
CA LEU A 78 12.52 -6.75 6.39
C LEU A 78 13.80 -7.46 5.93
N GLY A 79 13.71 -8.38 4.97
CA GLY A 79 14.89 -9.07 4.43
C GLY A 79 15.92 -8.11 3.84
N ASN A 80 15.47 -7.09 3.12
CA ASN A 80 16.36 -6.05 2.58
C ASN A 80 17.06 -5.22 3.68
N ALA A 81 16.37 -4.92 4.77
CA ALA A 81 16.95 -4.26 5.93
C ALA A 81 17.94 -5.18 6.66
N GLN A 82 17.59 -6.45 6.86
CA GLN A 82 18.43 -7.46 7.52
C GLN A 82 19.76 -7.72 6.78
N CYS A 83 19.80 -7.54 5.46
CA CYS A 83 21.07 -7.60 4.70
C CYS A 83 22.09 -6.54 5.10
N LYS A 84 21.66 -5.48 5.78
CA LYS A 84 22.49 -4.33 6.15
C LYS A 84 22.60 -4.14 7.66
N PHE A 85 21.68 -4.69 8.44
CA PHE A 85 21.48 -4.35 9.84
C PHE A 85 21.07 -5.55 10.68
N ASP A 86 21.47 -5.54 11.96
CA ASP A 86 21.06 -6.51 12.97
C ASP A 86 19.62 -6.19 13.43
N LEU A 87 18.64 -6.47 12.56
CA LEU A 87 17.22 -6.20 12.78
C LEU A 87 16.43 -7.49 12.98
N VAL A 88 15.67 -7.56 14.07
CA VAL A 88 14.86 -8.72 14.42
C VAL A 88 13.41 -8.29 14.60
N LEU A 89 12.52 -8.70 13.70
CA LEU A 89 11.09 -8.51 13.81
C LEU A 89 10.39 -9.61 12.98
N ASN A 90 9.12 -9.88 13.23
CA ASN A 90 8.31 -10.66 12.30
C ASN A 90 6.93 -10.04 12.14
N PHE A 91 6.24 -10.44 11.06
CA PHE A 91 4.95 -9.88 10.70
C PHE A 91 3.89 -10.10 11.79
N ASN A 92 3.93 -11.23 12.50
CA ASN A 92 2.93 -11.55 13.53
C ASN A 92 3.02 -10.61 14.74
N ILE A 93 4.24 -10.26 15.18
CA ILE A 93 4.46 -9.29 16.26
C ILE A 93 3.92 -7.92 15.83
N LEU A 94 4.34 -7.43 14.66
CA LEU A 94 3.87 -6.16 14.11
C LEU A 94 2.33 -6.13 14.01
N LYS A 95 1.76 -7.19 13.43
CA LYS A 95 0.32 -7.36 13.25
C LYS A 95 -0.42 -7.30 14.60
N ARG A 96 0.02 -8.10 15.58
CA ARG A 96 -0.59 -8.14 16.91
C ARG A 96 -0.54 -6.76 17.57
N VAL A 97 0.62 -6.11 17.60
CA VAL A 97 0.82 -4.82 18.27
C VAL A 97 -0.13 -3.77 17.69
N ILE A 98 -0.20 -3.64 16.37
CA ILE A 98 -1.09 -2.70 15.70
C ILE A 98 -2.57 -3.07 15.92
N GLN A 99 -2.94 -4.36 15.86
CA GLN A 99 -4.32 -4.78 16.12
C GLN A 99 -4.74 -4.55 17.59
N ASN A 100 -3.81 -4.60 18.54
CA ASN A 100 -4.10 -4.33 19.95
C ASN A 100 -4.22 -2.83 20.26
N ALA A 101 -3.81 -1.95 19.34
CA ALA A 101 -4.00 -0.52 19.50
C ALA A 101 -5.49 -0.16 19.64
N ASP A 102 -5.79 0.70 20.61
CA ASP A 102 -7.11 1.27 20.83
C ASP A 102 -7.17 2.65 20.18
N LEU A 103 -7.72 2.73 18.96
CA LEU A 103 -7.85 3.98 18.19
C LEU A 103 -8.83 4.99 18.81
N ASN A 104 -9.50 4.67 19.92
CA ASN A 104 -10.20 5.66 20.72
C ASN A 104 -9.29 6.40 21.70
N LYS A 105 -8.13 5.82 22.03
CA LYS A 105 -7.12 6.41 22.91
C LYS A 105 -5.89 6.86 22.14
N LEU A 106 -5.46 6.08 21.16
CA LEU A 106 -4.31 6.35 20.32
C LEU A 106 -4.72 7.30 19.19
N ASN A 107 -4.37 8.57 19.36
CA ASN A 107 -4.56 9.66 18.40
C ASN A 107 -3.37 10.62 18.47
N ASN A 108 -3.32 11.61 17.58
CA ASN A 108 -2.20 12.55 17.52
C ASN A 108 -2.02 13.35 18.83
N ASP A 109 -3.10 13.69 19.52
CA ASP A 109 -3.03 14.36 20.83
C ASP A 109 -2.36 13.49 21.90
N TYR A 110 -2.73 12.20 21.97
CA TYR A 110 -2.10 11.23 22.84
C TYR A 110 -0.61 11.11 22.53
N LEU A 111 -0.26 11.02 21.23
CA LEU A 111 1.13 10.90 20.80
C LEU A 111 1.96 12.12 21.21
N ARG A 112 1.44 13.33 20.97
CA ARG A 112 2.08 14.59 21.36
C ARG A 112 2.23 14.70 22.88
N ASN A 113 1.20 14.34 23.64
CA ASN A 113 1.24 14.37 25.12
C ASN A 113 2.23 13.36 25.72
N LYS A 114 2.61 12.32 24.96
CA LYS A 114 3.62 11.33 25.35
C LYS A 114 5.03 11.66 24.85
N ASN A 115 5.21 12.80 24.15
CA ASN A 115 6.48 13.20 23.54
C ASN A 115 7.04 12.15 22.57
N TYR A 116 6.17 11.57 21.73
CA TYR A 116 6.62 10.78 20.59
C TYR A 116 6.94 11.73 19.42
N ASP A 117 8.21 12.09 19.26
CA ASP A 117 8.69 13.11 18.32
C ASP A 117 8.38 12.78 16.85
N TYR A 118 8.37 11.49 16.49
CA TYR A 118 7.98 10.98 15.17
C TYR A 118 6.61 10.30 15.18
N GLY A 119 5.76 10.63 16.16
CA GLY A 119 4.35 10.25 16.19
C GLY A 119 4.12 8.74 16.26
N PHE A 120 3.39 8.20 15.29
CA PHE A 120 2.94 6.80 15.33
C PHE A 120 4.09 5.80 15.26
N SER A 121 5.14 6.06 14.48
CA SER A 121 6.29 5.14 14.35
C SER A 121 7.05 5.00 15.67
N ASP A 122 7.22 6.08 16.43
CA ASP A 122 7.84 6.04 17.76
C ASP A 122 7.00 5.29 18.76
N TRP A 123 5.69 5.54 18.78
CA TRP A 123 4.76 4.78 19.62
C TRP A 123 4.83 3.29 19.28
N LEU A 124 4.88 2.95 18.00
CA LEU A 124 4.92 1.57 17.53
C LEU A 124 6.22 0.88 17.95
N LYS A 125 7.37 1.54 17.77
CA LYS A 125 8.69 1.07 18.26
C LYS A 125 8.64 0.76 19.74
N ASN A 126 8.26 1.76 20.56
CA ASN A 126 8.22 1.62 22.01
C ASN A 126 7.27 0.50 22.46
N THR A 127 6.15 0.32 21.76
CA THR A 127 5.18 -0.74 22.07
C THR A 127 5.72 -2.12 21.68
N ILE A 128 6.41 -2.25 20.55
CA ILE A 128 7.07 -3.49 20.12
C ILE A 128 8.20 -3.88 21.09
N GLU A 129 9.04 -2.93 21.52
CA GLU A 129 10.16 -3.21 22.44
C GLU A 129 9.68 -3.71 23.82
N GLN A 130 8.46 -3.36 24.20
CA GLN A 130 7.82 -3.82 25.44
C GLN A 130 7.04 -5.14 25.26
N ASP A 131 6.92 -5.64 24.03
CA ASP A 131 6.20 -6.88 23.75
C ASP A 131 7.01 -8.11 24.20
N PRO A 132 6.47 -9.00 25.05
CA PRO A 132 7.22 -10.15 25.58
C PRO A 132 7.69 -11.13 24.51
N GLU A 133 6.93 -11.31 23.42
CA GLU A 133 7.34 -12.20 22.33
C GLU A 133 8.43 -11.57 21.47
N TYR A 134 8.42 -10.24 21.31
CA TYR A 134 9.54 -9.53 20.71
C TYR A 134 10.81 -9.71 21.53
N GLN A 135 10.74 -9.52 22.85
CA GLN A 135 11.89 -9.73 23.75
C GLN A 135 12.42 -11.17 23.68
N ALA A 136 11.52 -12.16 23.67
CA ALA A 136 11.89 -13.56 23.49
C ALA A 136 12.56 -13.82 22.13
N LEU A 137 12.05 -13.20 21.05
CA LEU A 137 12.61 -13.31 19.71
C LEU A 137 14.02 -12.70 19.63
N VAL A 138 14.22 -11.52 20.23
CA VAL A 138 15.53 -10.86 20.31
C VAL A 138 16.53 -11.70 21.10
N ASN A 139 16.14 -12.22 22.26
CA ASN A 139 17.01 -13.09 23.06
C ASN A 139 17.42 -14.35 22.30
N HIS A 140 16.47 -14.98 21.60
CA HIS A 140 16.76 -16.15 20.76
C HIS A 140 17.74 -15.83 19.63
N TYR A 141 17.65 -14.64 19.03
CA TYR A 141 18.59 -14.19 18.01
C TYR A 141 19.99 -13.94 18.60
N ILE A 142 20.07 -13.28 19.77
CA ILE A 142 21.34 -13.02 20.48
C ILE A 142 22.04 -14.33 20.85
N ASP A 143 21.30 -15.32 21.35
CA ASP A 143 21.85 -16.65 21.72
C ASP A 143 22.45 -17.41 20.51
N GLN A 144 22.06 -17.04 19.28
CA GLN A 144 22.57 -17.64 18.03
C GLN A 144 23.77 -16.89 17.45
N LEU A 145 24.13 -15.72 17.97
CA LEU A 145 25.32 -15.00 17.52
C LEU A 145 26.58 -15.77 17.95
N PRO A 146 27.55 -15.97 17.06
CA PRO A 146 28.80 -16.62 17.44
C PRO A 146 29.51 -15.81 18.53
N ASN A 147 29.89 -16.46 19.63
CA ASN A 147 30.69 -15.86 20.70
C ASN A 147 32.03 -15.35 20.12
N LEU A 148 32.09 -14.07 19.78
CA LEU A 148 33.33 -13.35 19.47
C LEU A 148 34.03 -12.95 20.78
N THR A 149 34.38 -13.95 21.61
CA THR A 149 35.27 -13.77 22.74
C THR A 149 36.23 -14.94 22.79
N ASP A 150 37.30 -14.85 21.99
CA ASP A 150 38.65 -15.35 22.34
C ASP A 150 39.63 -15.07 21.19
N SER A 151 40.12 -13.83 21.11
CA SER A 151 41.43 -13.56 20.52
C SER A 151 42.09 -12.31 21.09
N SER A 152 42.08 -12.17 22.42
CA SER A 152 43.12 -11.39 23.11
C SER A 152 44.28 -12.33 23.46
N ASN A 153 44.99 -12.82 22.44
CA ASN A 153 46.34 -13.35 22.62
C ASN A 153 47.31 -12.23 22.25
N GLY A 154 48.11 -11.85 23.24
CA GLY A 154 49.04 -10.73 23.15
C GLY A 154 50.05 -10.87 22.02
N ALA A 155 50.28 -9.77 21.33
CA ALA A 155 51.51 -9.51 20.62
C ALA A 155 51.87 -8.04 20.85
N GLU A 156 53.06 -7.83 21.41
CA GLU A 156 53.66 -6.54 21.71
C GLU A 156 53.78 -5.68 20.45
N LEU A 157 53.45 -4.40 20.59
CA LEU A 157 53.68 -3.37 19.59
C LEU A 157 55.20 -3.21 19.37
N ASN A 158 55.66 -3.53 18.16
CA ASN A 158 56.97 -3.10 17.70
C ASN A 158 56.78 -1.92 16.73
N ASP A 159 57.19 -0.74 17.17
CA ASP A 159 57.36 0.44 16.34
C ASP A 159 58.45 0.20 15.30
N ASN A 160 58.07 0.18 14.02
CA ASN A 160 58.77 0.77 12.87
C ASN A 160 58.29 0.10 11.58
N VAL A 161 57.65 0.87 10.70
CA VAL A 161 58.09 1.13 9.31
C VAL A 161 57.04 2.00 8.62
N LEU A 162 57.49 3.14 8.13
CA LEU A 162 56.76 4.12 7.35
C LEU A 162 56.68 3.67 5.88
N SER A 163 55.59 4.08 5.22
CA SER A 163 55.39 4.22 3.77
C SER A 163 55.00 2.97 2.95
N SER A 164 53.73 2.90 2.55
CA SER A 164 53.33 3.15 1.15
C SER A 164 51.81 3.23 1.05
N GLU A 165 51.34 4.26 0.36
CA GLU A 165 49.95 4.50 0.02
C GLU A 165 49.45 3.39 -0.91
N THR A 166 48.57 2.52 -0.41
CA THR A 166 47.39 1.95 -1.07
C THR A 166 46.94 0.73 -0.27
N ASP A 167 46.20 0.96 0.81
CA ASP A 167 45.39 -0.08 1.44
C ASP A 167 44.11 0.58 1.96
N PHE A 168 43.00 0.23 1.33
CA PHE A 168 41.66 0.50 1.86
C PHE A 168 41.53 -0.30 3.18
N HIS A 169 41.92 0.32 4.28
CA HIS A 169 41.60 -0.17 5.61
C HIS A 169 40.09 -0.09 5.80
N PHE A 170 39.41 -1.22 5.54
CA PHE A 170 38.13 -1.50 6.18
C PHE A 170 38.40 -1.70 7.67
N GLY A 171 38.39 -0.60 8.42
CA GLY A 171 38.41 -0.64 9.88
C GLY A 171 37.13 -1.30 10.42
N PRO A 172 37.18 -1.96 11.60
CA PRO A 172 36.05 -2.65 12.20
C PRO A 172 35.14 -1.68 12.97
N GLU A 173 34.82 -0.53 12.38
CA GLU A 173 33.72 0.30 12.86
C GLU A 173 32.52 -0.03 12.00
N LYS A 174 31.68 -0.94 12.50
CA LYS A 174 30.28 -1.12 12.09
C LYS A 174 29.52 0.18 12.41
N GLU A 175 29.84 1.30 11.76
CA GLU A 175 28.95 2.46 11.74
C GLU A 175 27.88 2.20 10.70
N LEU A 176 26.78 1.58 11.11
CA LEU A 176 25.46 1.65 10.45
C LEU A 176 24.46 0.85 11.29
N GLU A 177 23.87 1.51 12.28
CA GLU A 177 22.78 1.01 13.13
C GLU A 177 21.44 1.48 12.51
N ILE A 178 20.82 0.74 11.58
CA ILE A 178 19.35 0.85 11.43
C ILE A 178 18.79 0.02 12.56
N ASN A 179 18.43 0.74 13.60
CA ASN A 179 17.63 0.23 14.68
C ASN A 179 16.17 0.03 14.21
N LEU A 180 15.36 -0.64 15.03
CA LEU A 180 13.94 -0.87 14.77
C LEU A 180 13.17 0.42 14.38
N GLU A 181 13.59 1.58 14.89
CA GLU A 181 12.97 2.87 14.60
C GLU A 181 13.02 3.21 13.10
N GLU A 182 14.21 3.20 12.51
CA GLU A 182 14.40 3.59 11.11
C GLU A 182 13.72 2.60 10.14
N PHE A 183 13.68 1.31 10.49
CA PHE A 183 12.87 0.34 9.76
C PHE A 183 11.37 0.65 9.82
N LEU A 184 10.83 0.96 11.01
CA LEU A 184 9.41 1.27 11.15
C LEU A 184 9.03 2.61 10.51
N ARG A 185 9.97 3.55 10.41
CA ARG A 185 9.79 4.83 9.70
C ARG A 185 9.80 4.68 8.19
N SER A 186 10.52 3.69 7.67
CA SER A 186 10.57 3.37 6.24
C SER A 186 9.51 2.35 5.78
N LEU A 187 8.69 1.87 6.72
CA LEU A 187 7.65 0.89 6.44
C LEU A 187 6.56 1.49 5.54
N ASP A 188 6.20 0.81 4.46
CA ASP A 188 5.10 1.23 3.59
C ASP A 188 3.81 1.40 4.43
N PRO A 189 3.20 2.59 4.45
CA PRO A 189 2.02 2.84 5.27
C PRO A 189 0.82 1.96 4.93
N ASN A 190 0.77 1.37 3.73
CA ASN A 190 -0.24 0.37 3.37
C ASN A 190 -0.14 -0.88 4.24
N ILE A 191 1.05 -1.25 4.74
CA ILE A 191 1.21 -2.36 5.68
C ILE A 191 0.47 -2.06 6.98
N VAL A 192 0.71 -0.88 7.56
CA VAL A 192 0.05 -0.42 8.79
C VAL A 192 -1.46 -0.33 8.59
N LEU A 193 -1.90 0.33 7.52
CA LEU A 193 -3.32 0.49 7.18
C LEU A 193 -4.01 -0.85 7.01
N ARG A 194 -3.39 -1.78 6.28
CA ARG A 194 -3.96 -3.11 6.05
C ARG A 194 -4.14 -3.87 7.35
N ILE A 195 -3.17 -3.79 8.26
CA ILE A 195 -3.26 -4.46 9.57
C ILE A 195 -4.39 -3.85 10.40
N PHE A 196 -4.55 -2.52 10.42
CA PHE A 196 -5.69 -1.90 11.11
C PHE A 196 -7.05 -2.35 10.55
N CYS A 197 -7.13 -2.58 9.24
CA CYS A 197 -8.31 -3.10 8.56
C CYS A 197 -8.66 -4.55 8.96
N GLU A 198 -7.74 -5.32 9.53
CA GLU A 198 -8.01 -6.70 9.98
C GLU A 198 -8.79 -6.77 11.30
N LYS A 199 -8.86 -5.68 12.06
CA LYS A 199 -9.62 -5.65 13.31
C LYS A 199 -11.06 -5.25 13.02
N ASP A 200 -12.01 -6.18 13.17
CA ASP A 200 -13.42 -5.95 12.83
C ASP A 200 -14.03 -4.74 13.55
N SER A 201 -13.61 -4.46 14.80
CA SER A 201 -14.06 -3.28 15.56
C SER A 201 -13.66 -1.94 14.92
N ASN A 202 -12.72 -1.96 13.97
CA ASN A 202 -12.26 -0.78 13.25
C ASN A 202 -13.02 -0.56 11.92
N SER A 203 -13.90 -1.48 11.51
CA SER A 203 -14.55 -1.49 10.19
C SER A 203 -15.22 -0.17 9.82
N ASP A 204 -15.88 0.47 10.79
CA ASP A 204 -16.63 1.71 10.58
C ASP A 204 -15.81 2.97 10.84
N LEU A 205 -14.53 2.84 11.25
CA LEU A 205 -13.64 3.99 11.40
C LEU A 205 -13.34 4.60 10.04
N GLU A 206 -13.28 5.92 10.00
CA GLU A 206 -12.98 6.67 8.78
C GLU A 206 -11.48 6.70 8.52
N LEU A 207 -11.10 6.44 7.27
CA LEU A 207 -9.83 6.84 6.70
C LEU A 207 -10.03 8.18 5.98
N ASN A 208 -9.22 9.17 6.31
CA ASN A 208 -9.24 10.50 5.73
C ASN A 208 -7.90 10.80 5.10
N TRP A 209 -7.88 11.19 3.82
CA TRP A 209 -6.69 11.67 3.13
C TRP A 209 -6.81 13.18 2.89
N PHE A 210 -6.10 13.94 3.71
CA PHE A 210 -6.09 15.41 3.72
C PHE A 210 -5.06 15.92 2.71
N CYS A 211 -5.44 15.95 1.43
CA CYS A 211 -4.56 16.39 0.32
C CYS A 211 -5.01 17.69 -0.34
N TYR A 212 -6.17 18.24 0.03
CA TYR A 212 -6.75 19.40 -0.65
C TYR A 212 -5.92 20.67 -0.49
N ASP A 213 -5.19 20.82 0.62
CA ASP A 213 -4.35 22.01 0.84
C ASP A 213 -3.24 22.13 -0.21
N LEU A 214 -2.75 21.03 -0.78
CA LEU A 214 -1.79 21.07 -1.90
C LEU A 214 -2.44 21.67 -3.15
N ILE A 215 -3.69 21.29 -3.41
CA ILE A 215 -4.47 21.80 -4.54
C ILE A 215 -4.77 23.29 -4.34
N ALA A 216 -5.26 23.66 -3.16
CA ALA A 216 -5.65 25.03 -2.84
C ALA A 216 -4.47 26.02 -2.92
N ASN A 217 -3.26 25.58 -2.58
CA ASN A 217 -2.05 26.40 -2.63
C ASN A 217 -1.28 26.28 -3.95
N GLY A 218 -1.77 25.51 -4.92
CA GLY A 218 -1.16 25.37 -6.25
C GLY A 218 0.11 24.50 -6.29
N TRP A 219 0.34 23.67 -5.27
CA TRP A 219 1.45 22.70 -5.23
C TRP A 219 1.14 21.41 -5.99
N ALA A 220 -0.14 21.11 -6.21
CA ALA A 220 -0.58 19.99 -7.02
C ALA A 220 -1.90 20.34 -7.74
N THR A 221 -2.15 19.68 -8.85
CA THR A 221 -3.43 19.66 -9.57
C THR A 221 -4.31 18.52 -9.07
N GLU A 222 -5.62 18.60 -9.34
CA GLU A 222 -6.51 17.45 -9.09
C GLU A 222 -6.05 16.19 -9.84
N ASP A 223 -5.50 16.33 -11.05
CA ASP A 223 -5.05 15.20 -11.85
C ASP A 223 -3.81 14.52 -11.26
N GLU A 224 -2.89 15.28 -10.66
CA GLU A 224 -1.73 14.75 -9.94
C GLU A 224 -2.16 14.02 -8.65
N ILE A 225 -3.15 14.55 -7.92
CA ILE A 225 -3.71 13.88 -6.75
C ILE A 225 -4.47 12.61 -7.15
N LYS A 226 -5.21 12.64 -8.26
CA LYS A 226 -5.97 11.51 -8.79
C LYS A 226 -5.10 10.56 -9.62
N TYR A 227 -3.80 10.82 -9.71
CA TYR A 227 -2.88 9.99 -10.45
C TYR A 227 -2.90 8.55 -9.94
N ILE A 228 -2.80 7.62 -10.88
CA ILE A 228 -2.63 6.20 -10.63
C ILE A 228 -1.43 5.70 -11.43
N ASP A 229 -0.68 4.72 -10.92
CA ASP A 229 0.28 4.01 -11.75
C ASP A 229 -0.48 3.16 -12.79
N PRO A 230 -0.43 3.51 -14.10
CA PRO A 230 -1.18 2.78 -15.11
C PRO A 230 -0.70 1.34 -15.28
N ARG A 231 0.58 1.04 -14.98
CA ARG A 231 1.10 -0.33 -15.07
C ARG A 231 0.50 -1.21 -13.99
N PHE A 232 0.50 -0.71 -12.75
CA PHE A 232 -0.14 -1.39 -11.63
C PHE A 232 -1.64 -1.62 -11.90
N TYR A 233 -2.36 -0.57 -12.31
CA TYR A 233 -3.81 -0.70 -12.58
C TYR A 233 -4.14 -1.63 -13.75
N ARG A 234 -3.29 -1.73 -14.78
CA ARG A 234 -3.50 -2.72 -15.87
C ARG A 234 -3.38 -4.15 -15.36
N ILE A 235 -2.41 -4.41 -14.47
CA ILE A 235 -2.23 -5.73 -13.84
C ILE A 235 -3.44 -6.06 -12.96
N GLU A 236 -3.84 -5.15 -12.08
CA GLU A 236 -4.99 -5.36 -11.18
C GLU A 236 -6.31 -5.46 -11.95
N HIS A 237 -6.48 -4.68 -13.02
CA HIS A 237 -7.64 -4.80 -13.92
C HIS A 237 -7.75 -6.20 -14.52
N ASN A 238 -6.66 -6.73 -15.10
CA ASN A 238 -6.65 -8.07 -15.68
C ASN A 238 -6.91 -9.16 -14.61
N LYS A 239 -6.33 -9.02 -13.41
CA LYS A 239 -6.61 -9.93 -12.29
C LYS A 239 -8.10 -9.91 -11.89
N LEU A 240 -8.70 -8.73 -11.79
CA LEU A 240 -10.11 -8.55 -11.47
C LEU A 240 -11.02 -9.14 -12.55
N TYR A 241 -10.73 -8.85 -13.81
CA TYR A 241 -11.47 -9.40 -14.95
C TYR A 241 -11.43 -10.93 -14.92
N GLY A 242 -10.25 -11.53 -14.75
CA GLY A 242 -10.09 -12.98 -14.64
C GLY A 242 -10.77 -13.60 -13.41
N LYS A 243 -10.83 -12.87 -12.28
CA LYS A 243 -11.59 -13.30 -11.09
C LYS A 243 -13.09 -13.33 -11.37
N LEU A 244 -13.62 -12.27 -11.98
CA LEU A 244 -15.03 -12.18 -12.36
C LEU A 244 -15.40 -13.20 -13.44
N GLN A 245 -14.53 -13.42 -14.42
CA GLN A 245 -14.76 -14.43 -15.46
C GLN A 245 -14.85 -15.83 -14.86
N ARG A 246 -13.93 -16.20 -13.95
CA ARG A 246 -14.01 -17.48 -13.23
C ARG A 246 -15.30 -17.61 -12.44
N TYR A 247 -15.72 -16.55 -11.74
CA TYR A 247 -17.00 -16.54 -11.05
C TYR A 247 -18.18 -16.75 -12.02
N ALA A 248 -18.23 -16.00 -13.13
CA ALA A 248 -19.29 -16.08 -14.12
C ALA A 248 -19.42 -17.48 -14.73
N ILE A 249 -18.29 -18.14 -15.02
CA ILE A 249 -18.26 -19.51 -15.55
C ILE A 249 -18.73 -20.52 -14.50
N VAL A 250 -18.16 -20.48 -13.30
CA VAL A 250 -18.37 -21.52 -12.27
C VAL A 250 -19.73 -21.38 -11.60
N VAL A 251 -20.17 -20.15 -11.32
CA VAL A 251 -21.37 -19.86 -10.54
C VAL A 251 -22.56 -19.57 -11.44
N ASP A 252 -22.39 -18.72 -12.44
CA ASP A 252 -23.49 -18.25 -13.29
C ASP A 252 -23.61 -19.06 -14.61
N GLY A 253 -22.75 -20.07 -14.83
CA GLY A 253 -22.82 -20.97 -15.99
C GLY A 253 -22.53 -20.31 -17.35
N VAL A 254 -21.78 -19.20 -17.34
CA VAL A 254 -21.40 -18.47 -18.56
C VAL A 254 -20.34 -19.25 -19.34
N ASP A 255 -20.39 -19.21 -20.66
CA ASP A 255 -19.34 -19.79 -21.50
C ASP A 255 -17.99 -19.08 -21.31
N ASP A 256 -16.89 -19.77 -21.60
CA ASP A 256 -15.53 -19.27 -21.37
C ASP A 256 -15.05 -18.26 -22.42
N THR A 257 -15.94 -17.80 -23.32
CA THR A 257 -15.59 -16.87 -24.39
C THR A 257 -15.60 -15.41 -23.91
N ILE A 258 -14.87 -14.55 -24.63
CA ILE A 258 -14.91 -13.09 -24.42
C ILE A 258 -16.34 -12.56 -24.58
N GLN A 259 -17.10 -13.11 -25.52
CA GLN A 259 -18.47 -12.65 -25.78
C GLN A 259 -19.43 -13.09 -24.67
N GLY A 260 -19.28 -14.31 -24.14
CA GLY A 260 -20.03 -14.79 -22.98
C GLY A 260 -19.80 -13.90 -21.77
N MET A 261 -18.53 -13.62 -21.46
CA MET A 261 -18.17 -12.72 -20.37
C MET A 261 -18.69 -11.29 -20.56
N ASP A 262 -18.58 -10.72 -21.75
CA ASP A 262 -19.10 -9.37 -22.04
C ASP A 262 -20.63 -9.30 -21.91
N ASN A 263 -21.35 -10.33 -22.38
CA ASN A 263 -22.80 -10.43 -22.22
C ASN A 263 -23.18 -10.53 -20.73
N TRP A 264 -22.41 -11.27 -19.94
CA TRP A 264 -22.61 -11.33 -18.49
C TRP A 264 -22.39 -9.98 -17.82
N LEU A 265 -21.34 -9.24 -18.17
CA LEU A 265 -21.11 -7.88 -17.66
C LEU A 265 -22.27 -6.92 -18.01
N LYS A 266 -22.81 -7.01 -19.23
CA LYS A 266 -24.01 -6.27 -19.66
C LYS A 266 -25.23 -6.64 -18.81
N ALA A 267 -25.42 -7.92 -18.53
CA ALA A 267 -26.52 -8.40 -17.67
C ALA A 267 -26.40 -7.91 -16.22
N LYS A 268 -25.17 -7.67 -15.72
CA LYS A 268 -24.92 -7.00 -14.43
C LYS A 268 -25.06 -5.47 -14.50
N GLY A 269 -25.54 -4.91 -15.62
CA GLY A 269 -25.83 -3.48 -15.77
C GLY A 269 -24.64 -2.62 -16.22
N ILE A 270 -23.51 -3.21 -16.60
CA ILE A 270 -22.38 -2.42 -17.14
C ILE A 270 -22.71 -1.92 -18.53
N LYS A 271 -22.51 -0.61 -18.74
CA LYS A 271 -22.70 0.04 -20.03
C LYS A 271 -21.61 -0.35 -21.03
N VAL A 272 -22.00 -0.36 -22.30
CA VAL A 272 -21.06 -0.46 -23.43
C VAL A 272 -20.09 0.71 -23.36
N PHE A 273 -18.83 0.45 -23.69
CA PHE A 273 -17.80 1.48 -23.75
C PHE A 273 -18.14 2.53 -24.81
N ARG A 274 -17.67 3.77 -24.62
CA ARG A 274 -18.01 4.88 -25.51
C ARG A 274 -17.47 4.73 -26.94
N LYS A 275 -16.50 3.83 -27.15
CA LYS A 275 -15.89 3.51 -28.45
C LYS A 275 -16.10 2.03 -28.75
N ASP A 276 -16.26 1.71 -30.03
CA ASP A 276 -16.23 0.33 -30.50
C ASP A 276 -14.79 -0.20 -30.48
N TYR A 277 -14.63 -1.46 -30.09
CA TYR A 277 -13.35 -2.15 -30.25
C TYR A 277 -13.18 -2.58 -31.70
N ILE A 278 -12.09 -2.16 -32.34
CA ILE A 278 -11.77 -2.53 -33.72
C ILE A 278 -10.92 -3.80 -33.70
N LYS A 279 -11.54 -4.93 -34.05
CA LYS A 279 -10.88 -6.23 -34.17
C LYS A 279 -10.33 -6.43 -35.58
N MET A 280 -9.05 -6.79 -35.67
CA MET A 280 -8.39 -7.15 -36.93
C MET A 280 -8.47 -8.66 -37.17
N LYS A 281 -8.96 -9.08 -38.35
CA LYS A 281 -8.93 -10.49 -38.79
C LYS A 281 -8.66 -10.56 -40.29
N ARG A 282 -7.50 -11.12 -40.68
CA ARG A 282 -7.08 -11.29 -42.09
C ARG A 282 -7.31 -10.02 -42.94
N ASN A 283 -6.75 -8.89 -42.48
CA ASN A 283 -6.86 -7.55 -43.07
C ASN A 283 -8.26 -6.89 -43.07
N ASN A 284 -9.28 -7.56 -42.52
CA ASN A 284 -10.60 -6.94 -42.33
C ASN A 284 -10.75 -6.39 -40.91
N LYS A 285 -11.42 -5.24 -40.81
CA LYS A 285 -11.79 -4.59 -39.55
C LYS A 285 -13.22 -4.97 -39.19
N PHE A 286 -13.43 -5.36 -37.93
CA PHE A 286 -14.75 -5.65 -37.37
C PHE A 286 -14.93 -4.79 -36.13
N ASN A 287 -16.07 -4.10 -36.02
CA ASN A 287 -16.41 -3.34 -34.83
C ASN A 287 -17.09 -4.27 -33.83
N CYS A 288 -16.65 -4.23 -32.58
CA CYS A 288 -17.21 -4.99 -31.48
C CYS A 288 -17.67 -4.04 -30.38
N HIS A 289 -18.94 -4.14 -30.00
CA HIS A 289 -19.55 -3.29 -28.97
C HIS A 289 -19.38 -3.93 -27.58
N TYR A 290 -18.23 -3.70 -26.96
CA TYR A 290 -17.87 -4.26 -25.66
C TYR A 290 -18.16 -3.30 -24.51
N THR A 291 -18.42 -3.86 -23.33
CA THR A 291 -18.38 -3.15 -22.05
C THR A 291 -16.99 -2.58 -21.77
N ALA A 292 -16.89 -1.58 -20.89
CA ALA A 292 -15.60 -0.98 -20.52
C ALA A 292 -14.55 -2.01 -20.06
N PRO A 293 -14.87 -2.98 -19.17
CA PRO A 293 -13.90 -4.00 -18.76
C PRO A 293 -13.41 -4.88 -19.90
N THR A 294 -14.31 -5.34 -20.78
CA THR A 294 -13.92 -6.17 -21.91
C THR A 294 -13.13 -5.38 -22.96
N PHE A 295 -13.50 -4.13 -23.24
CA PHE A 295 -12.73 -3.25 -24.13
C PHE A 295 -11.28 -3.10 -23.63
N ILE A 296 -11.14 -2.69 -22.36
CA ILE A 296 -9.82 -2.42 -21.76
C ILE A 296 -8.98 -3.70 -21.69
N ARG A 297 -9.55 -4.83 -21.25
CA ARG A 297 -8.86 -6.13 -21.25
C ARG A 297 -8.33 -6.46 -22.64
N ASN A 298 -9.15 -6.30 -23.68
CA ASN A 298 -8.72 -6.61 -25.04
C ASN A 298 -7.65 -5.66 -25.56
N THR A 299 -7.65 -4.39 -25.13
CA THR A 299 -6.56 -3.45 -25.46
C THR A 299 -5.27 -3.78 -24.69
N ILE A 300 -5.35 -4.28 -23.46
CA ILE A 300 -4.18 -4.72 -22.68
C ILE A 300 -3.57 -6.01 -23.26
N ASP A 301 -4.42 -7.00 -23.56
CA ASP A 301 -3.99 -8.33 -23.98
C ASP A 301 -3.59 -8.41 -25.47
N HIS A 302 -3.98 -7.41 -26.27
CA HIS A 302 -3.60 -7.28 -27.69
C HIS A 302 -2.87 -5.96 -27.96
N PRO A 303 -1.68 -5.74 -27.37
CA PRO A 303 -0.92 -4.50 -27.55
C PRO A 303 -0.50 -4.27 -29.01
N GLU A 304 -0.46 -5.32 -29.84
CA GLU A 304 -0.21 -5.24 -31.28
C GLU A 304 -1.31 -4.52 -32.07
N ASN A 305 -2.50 -4.35 -31.47
CA ASN A 305 -3.65 -3.71 -32.11
C ASN A 305 -3.78 -2.24 -31.71
N GLU A 306 -2.93 -1.40 -32.32
CA GLU A 306 -2.82 0.05 -32.08
C GLU A 306 -4.07 0.86 -32.45
N LEU A 307 -5.11 0.22 -33.02
CA LEU A 307 -6.38 0.87 -33.36
C LEU A 307 -7.26 1.16 -32.14
N ASN A 308 -6.88 0.65 -30.97
CA ASN A 308 -7.66 0.76 -29.74
C ASN A 308 -6.83 1.38 -28.62
N SER A 309 -7.38 2.38 -27.95
CA SER A 309 -6.77 3.03 -26.81
C SER A 309 -7.83 3.47 -25.80
N PHE A 310 -7.40 3.68 -24.56
CA PHE A 310 -8.22 4.15 -23.45
C PHE A 310 -7.40 5.09 -22.56
N GLU A 311 -8.09 5.96 -21.83
CA GLU A 311 -7.50 6.92 -20.90
C GLU A 311 -7.38 6.33 -19.48
N ASN A 312 -6.58 6.94 -18.60
CA ASN A 312 -6.47 6.48 -17.21
C ASN A 312 -7.82 6.50 -16.47
N GLU A 313 -8.66 7.48 -16.76
CA GLU A 313 -10.02 7.56 -16.20
C GLU A 313 -10.88 6.35 -16.60
N ASP A 314 -10.72 5.84 -17.84
CA ASP A 314 -11.41 4.63 -18.29
C ASP A 314 -10.99 3.40 -17.49
N LEU A 315 -9.70 3.30 -17.20
CA LEU A 315 -9.13 2.21 -16.42
C LEU A 315 -9.62 2.24 -14.97
N ILE A 316 -9.59 3.43 -14.33
CA ILE A 316 -10.13 3.65 -12.98
C ILE A 316 -11.62 3.27 -12.93
N ASN A 317 -12.41 3.81 -13.86
CA ASN A 317 -13.84 3.54 -13.93
C ASN A 317 -14.12 2.05 -14.12
N SER A 318 -13.37 1.40 -15.01
CA SER A 318 -13.50 -0.05 -15.25
C SER A 318 -13.15 -0.89 -14.02
N VAL A 319 -12.09 -0.54 -13.27
CA VAL A 319 -11.75 -1.22 -12.02
C VAL A 319 -12.88 -1.02 -11.00
N ASN A 320 -13.38 0.20 -10.84
CA ASN A 320 -14.43 0.51 -9.87
C ASN A 320 -15.75 -0.22 -10.16
N VAL A 321 -16.18 -0.34 -11.43
CA VAL A 321 -17.38 -1.12 -11.76
C VAL A 321 -17.20 -2.62 -11.53
N MET A 322 -16.00 -3.17 -11.78
CA MET A 322 -15.71 -4.58 -11.47
C MET A 322 -15.72 -4.82 -9.96
N LEU A 323 -15.10 -3.93 -9.18
CA LEU A 323 -15.14 -3.98 -7.71
C LEU A 323 -16.58 -3.89 -7.19
N HIS A 324 -17.43 -3.05 -7.79
CA HIS A 324 -18.84 -2.94 -7.43
C HIS A 324 -19.60 -4.26 -7.64
N ILE A 325 -19.38 -4.95 -8.77
CA ILE A 325 -19.96 -6.27 -9.02
C ILE A 325 -19.53 -7.29 -7.96
N ILE A 326 -18.23 -7.31 -7.63
CA ILE A 326 -17.72 -8.21 -6.58
C ILE A 326 -18.41 -7.93 -5.25
N LYS A 327 -18.59 -6.66 -4.90
CA LYS A 327 -19.26 -6.25 -3.66
C LYS A 327 -20.72 -6.73 -3.60
N ILE A 328 -21.45 -6.62 -4.71
CA ILE A 328 -22.84 -7.11 -4.81
C ILE A 328 -22.89 -8.63 -4.68
N ASN A 329 -22.03 -9.35 -5.42
CA ASN A 329 -22.02 -10.82 -5.40
C ASN A 329 -21.65 -11.37 -4.01
N ASN A 330 -20.68 -10.74 -3.32
CA ASN A 330 -20.30 -11.13 -1.96
C ASN A 330 -21.37 -10.81 -0.90
N SER A 331 -22.30 -9.88 -1.18
CA SER A 331 -23.40 -9.54 -0.28
C SER A 331 -24.65 -10.40 -0.51
N SER A 332 -24.66 -11.21 -1.57
CA SER A 332 -25.79 -12.08 -1.97
C SER A 332 -25.60 -13.55 -1.56
N CYS A 333 -24.47 -13.85 -0.90
CA CYS A 333 -24.19 -15.10 -0.19
C CYS A 333 -24.25 -14.82 1.31
#